data_AF-A0A957KW67-F1
#
_entry.id   AF-A0A957KW67-F1
#
_cell.length_a   1.000
_cell.length_b   1.000
_cell.length_c   1.000
_cell.angle_alpha   90.00
_cell.angle_beta   90.00
_cell.angle_gamma   90.00
#
_symmetry.space_group_name_H-M   'P 1'
#
loop_
_entity.id
_entity.type
_entity.pdbx_description
1 polymer ?
#
loop_
_entity_poly.entity_id
_entity_poly.type
_entity_poly.pdbx_seq_one_letter_code
_entity_poly.pdbx_strand_id
1 'polypeptide(L)'
;MRAYTELMIRTCHKRGAHAIGGMAAFIPNRRDPVVTENALAKVREDKLREFGDGCDGTWVAHPDLVPTVLEVANGYLGDKPNQKERMREDVHVTDAQITDVGVPGGTITEAGLRLNISVALQYMNAWLMGNGAAAINNLMEDAATAEISRSQIWQWIHHGARLDDGRPVTRSLYEQLRNEELVKLGGTSAGRYEEAAELLDELCLSDQFIEFLTLIAYSHLD
;
A
#
# COMPACT_ATOMS: atom_id res chain seq x y z
N MET A 1 9.36 6.73 -6.96
CA MET A 1 7.99 6.86 -7.52
C MET A 1 7.72 8.13 -8.34
N ARG A 2 8.35 9.29 -8.07
CA ARG A 2 8.11 10.54 -8.85
C ARG A 2 8.26 10.36 -10.36
N ALA A 3 9.38 9.77 -10.78
CA ALA A 3 9.68 9.51 -12.19
C ALA A 3 8.59 8.67 -12.90
N TYR A 4 8.07 7.65 -12.22
CA TYR A 4 6.96 6.84 -12.71
C TYR A 4 5.71 7.70 -12.97
N THR A 5 5.28 8.50 -11.98
CA THR A 5 4.07 9.33 -12.09
C THR A 5 4.19 10.33 -13.24
N GLU A 6 5.31 11.04 -13.34
CA GLU A 6 5.52 12.05 -14.39
C GLU A 6 5.56 11.42 -15.79
N LEU A 7 6.25 10.29 -15.94
CA LEU A 7 6.30 9.56 -17.21
C LEU A 7 4.92 9.04 -17.61
N MET A 8 4.14 8.51 -16.66
CA MET A 8 2.78 8.01 -16.88
C MET A 8 1.85 9.13 -17.38
N ILE A 9 1.83 10.28 -16.71
CA ILE A 9 1.02 11.45 -17.12
C ILE A 9 1.39 11.91 -18.53
N ARG A 10 2.68 12.17 -18.77
CA ARG A 10 3.16 12.63 -20.08
C ARG A 10 2.79 11.64 -21.20
N THR A 11 2.96 10.34 -20.94
CA THR A 11 2.70 9.30 -21.93
C THR A 11 1.21 9.22 -22.27
N CYS A 12 0.33 9.25 -21.27
CA CYS A 12 -1.12 9.25 -21.49
C CYS A 12 -1.57 10.48 -22.29
N HIS A 13 -1.16 11.68 -21.87
CA HIS A 13 -1.62 12.92 -22.48
C HIS A 13 -1.13 13.08 -23.93
N LYS A 14 0.11 12.68 -24.21
CA LYS A 14 0.65 12.64 -25.58
C LYS A 14 -0.17 11.73 -26.53
N ARG A 15 -0.95 10.80 -25.98
CA ARG A 15 -1.84 9.88 -26.72
C ARG A 15 -3.32 10.23 -26.58
N GLY A 16 -3.66 11.35 -25.94
CA GLY A 16 -5.05 11.75 -25.69
C GLY A 16 -5.80 10.85 -24.69
N ALA A 17 -5.07 10.01 -23.95
CA ALA A 17 -5.60 9.13 -22.91
C ALA A 17 -5.57 9.82 -21.53
N HIS A 18 -6.38 9.33 -20.60
CA HIS A 18 -6.41 9.86 -19.24
C HIS A 18 -5.25 9.33 -18.40
N ALA A 19 -4.69 10.18 -17.54
CA ALA A 19 -3.76 9.83 -16.48
C ALA A 19 -4.47 9.87 -15.11
N ILE A 20 -4.50 8.75 -14.39
CA ILE A 20 -5.23 8.62 -13.13
C ILE A 20 -4.24 8.52 -11.96
N GLY A 21 -4.45 9.36 -10.94
CA GLY A 21 -3.71 9.37 -9.69
C GLY A 21 -3.98 8.14 -8.81
N GLY A 22 -3.30 8.08 -7.66
CA GLY A 22 -3.31 6.92 -6.78
C GLY A 22 -4.52 6.83 -5.86
N MET A 23 -4.54 5.75 -5.07
CA MET A 23 -5.57 5.49 -4.06
C MET A 23 -5.38 6.34 -2.81
N ALA A 24 -6.46 6.89 -2.27
CA ALA A 24 -6.57 7.28 -0.87
C ALA A 24 -7.47 6.29 -0.12
N ALA A 25 -6.87 5.44 0.71
CA ALA A 25 -7.54 4.29 1.33
C ALA A 25 -8.16 4.56 2.70
N PHE A 26 -8.04 5.78 3.24
CA PHE A 26 -8.45 6.08 4.61
C PHE A 26 -9.97 5.91 4.84
N ILE A 27 -10.32 5.29 5.96
CA ILE A 27 -11.68 5.13 6.46
C ILE A 27 -11.88 6.13 7.62
N PRO A 28 -12.68 7.19 7.44
CA PRO A 28 -12.94 8.17 8.48
C PRO A 28 -13.48 7.54 9.77
N ASN A 29 -12.86 7.90 10.90
CA ASN A 29 -13.23 7.40 12.21
C ASN A 29 -14.06 8.45 12.95
N ARG A 30 -15.38 8.24 13.00
CA ARG A 30 -16.32 9.16 13.68
C ARG A 30 -16.10 9.25 15.20
N ARG A 31 -15.45 8.25 15.81
CA ARG A 31 -15.14 8.24 17.25
C ARG A 31 -13.83 8.96 17.57
N ASP A 32 -12.99 9.19 16.57
CA ASP A 32 -11.73 9.90 16.69
C ASP A 32 -11.62 10.99 15.61
N PRO A 33 -12.19 12.18 15.87
CA PRO A 33 -12.19 13.27 14.90
C PRO A 33 -10.77 13.78 14.59
N VAL A 34 -9.83 13.66 15.53
CA VAL A 34 -8.45 14.15 15.36
C VAL A 34 -7.70 13.25 14.38
N VAL A 35 -7.83 11.93 14.48
CA VAL A 35 -7.26 11.00 13.49
C VAL A 35 -7.86 11.25 12.11
N THR A 36 -9.16 11.52 12.04
CA THR A 36 -9.84 11.81 10.78
C THR A 36 -9.36 13.12 10.15
N GLU A 37 -9.23 14.19 10.92
CA GLU A 37 -8.74 15.48 10.44
C GLU A 37 -7.31 15.39 9.89
N ASN A 38 -6.42 14.73 10.65
CA ASN A 38 -5.03 14.51 10.23
C ASN A 38 -4.94 13.69 8.93
N ALA A 39 -5.77 12.66 8.80
CA ALA A 39 -5.81 11.84 7.60
C ALA A 39 -6.37 12.62 6.40
N LEU A 40 -7.44 13.41 6.58
CA LEU A 40 -8.00 14.26 5.52
C LEU A 40 -7.00 15.33 5.05
N ALA A 41 -6.20 15.89 5.96
CA ALA A 41 -5.12 16.81 5.59
C ALA A 41 -4.07 16.13 4.69
N LYS A 42 -3.65 14.90 5.01
CA LYS A 42 -2.74 14.11 4.18
C LYS A 42 -3.35 13.76 2.81
N VAL A 43 -4.61 13.34 2.79
CA VAL A 43 -5.35 13.09 1.54
C VAL A 43 -5.35 14.35 0.67
N ARG A 44 -5.66 15.51 1.25
CA ARG A 44 -5.63 16.79 0.52
C ARG A 44 -4.25 17.09 -0.03
N GLU A 45 -3.18 16.93 0.76
CA GLU A 45 -1.80 17.15 0.32
C GLU A 45 -1.43 16.25 -0.87
N ASP A 46 -1.72 14.96 -0.78
CA ASP A 46 -1.43 14.02 -1.86
C ASP A 46 -2.24 14.34 -3.13
N LYS A 47 -3.50 14.73 -2.98
CA LYS A 47 -4.34 15.08 -4.15
C LYS A 47 -3.93 16.41 -4.78
N LEU A 48 -3.48 17.39 -3.99
CA LEU A 48 -2.88 18.62 -4.52
C LEU A 48 -1.66 18.28 -5.39
N ARG A 49 -0.83 17.33 -4.94
CA ARG A 49 0.32 16.85 -5.71
C ARG A 49 -0.10 16.19 -7.03
N GLU A 50 -1.04 15.24 -6.98
CA GLU A 50 -1.51 14.50 -8.17
C GLU A 50 -2.15 15.42 -9.23
N PHE A 51 -3.12 16.24 -8.85
CA PHE A 51 -3.76 17.18 -9.78
C PHE A 51 -2.78 18.28 -10.23
N GLY A 52 -1.89 18.70 -9.33
CA GLY A 52 -0.79 19.61 -9.63
C GLY A 52 0.17 19.07 -10.69
N ASP A 53 0.44 17.77 -10.69
CA ASP A 53 1.28 17.10 -11.70
C ASP A 53 0.58 16.91 -13.05
N GLY A 54 -0.75 16.91 -13.05
CA GLY A 54 -1.57 16.81 -14.25
C GLY A 54 -2.45 15.56 -14.31
N CYS A 55 -2.67 14.82 -13.22
CA CYS A 55 -3.67 13.75 -13.23
C CYS A 55 -5.07 14.31 -13.58
N ASP A 56 -5.84 13.54 -14.35
CA ASP A 56 -7.21 13.85 -14.77
C ASP A 56 -8.25 13.43 -13.72
N GLY A 57 -7.87 12.51 -12.85
CA GLY A 57 -8.71 11.97 -11.78
C GLY A 57 -7.86 11.19 -10.78
N THR A 58 -8.52 10.65 -9.76
CA THR A 58 -7.86 9.92 -8.65
C THR A 58 -8.82 8.91 -8.04
N TRP A 59 -8.30 7.98 -7.22
CA TRP A 59 -9.10 7.00 -6.48
C TRP A 59 -9.25 7.32 -5.00
N VAL A 60 -10.39 6.90 -4.44
CA VAL A 60 -10.68 6.87 -3.01
C VAL A 60 -11.35 5.54 -2.65
N ALA A 61 -11.08 5.01 -1.47
CA ALA A 61 -11.69 3.74 -1.01
C ALA A 61 -12.97 3.94 -0.18
N HIS A 62 -13.26 5.18 0.23
CA HIS A 62 -14.42 5.48 1.09
C HIS A 62 -15.19 6.72 0.59
N PRO A 63 -16.54 6.68 0.54
CA PRO A 63 -17.38 7.80 0.07
C PRO A 63 -17.12 9.13 0.79
N ASP A 64 -16.85 9.08 2.09
CA ASP A 64 -16.60 10.29 2.90
C ASP A 64 -15.31 11.05 2.48
N LEU A 65 -14.43 10.45 1.67
CA LEU A 65 -13.28 11.14 1.09
C LEU A 65 -13.63 11.95 -0.17
N VAL A 66 -14.74 11.61 -0.85
CA VAL A 66 -15.14 12.22 -2.13
C VAL A 66 -15.22 13.75 -2.05
N PRO A 67 -15.86 14.38 -1.04
CA PRO A 67 -15.94 15.83 -0.96
C PRO A 67 -14.57 16.51 -0.91
N THR A 68 -13.64 15.98 -0.10
CA THR A 68 -12.27 16.51 0.02
C THR A 68 -11.52 16.44 -1.30
N VAL A 69 -11.66 15.32 -2.02
CA VAL A 69 -11.01 15.13 -3.31
C VAL A 69 -11.62 16.03 -4.39
N LEU A 70 -12.95 16.17 -4.42
CA LEU A 70 -13.63 17.06 -5.36
C LEU A 70 -13.27 18.53 -5.14
N GLU A 71 -13.10 18.96 -3.89
CA GLU A 71 -12.63 20.32 -3.59
C GLU A 71 -11.26 20.59 -4.25
N VAL A 72 -10.32 19.66 -4.12
CA VAL A 72 -9.00 19.77 -4.75
C VAL A 72 -9.11 19.72 -6.28
N ALA A 73 -9.85 18.75 -6.81
CA ALA A 73 -10.02 18.56 -8.25
C ALA A 73 -10.59 19.82 -8.91
N ASN A 74 -11.63 20.42 -8.33
CA ASN A 74 -12.25 21.65 -8.84
C ASN A 74 -11.26 22.81 -8.95
N GLY A 75 -10.28 22.89 -8.05
CA GLY A 75 -9.23 23.91 -8.07
C GLY A 75 -8.29 23.81 -9.29
N TYR A 76 -8.10 22.62 -9.86
CA TYR A 76 -7.25 22.41 -11.03
C TYR A 76 -8.04 22.26 -12.33
N LEU A 77 -9.22 21.63 -12.27
CA LEU A 77 -10.03 21.34 -13.45
C LEU A 77 -10.93 22.52 -13.85
N GLY A 78 -11.44 23.27 -12.88
CA GLY A 78 -12.51 24.26 -13.13
C GLY A 78 -13.69 23.60 -13.84
N ASP A 79 -14.11 24.16 -14.98
CA ASP A 79 -15.19 23.62 -15.81
C ASP A 79 -14.73 22.50 -16.78
N LYS A 80 -13.43 22.19 -16.82
CA LYS A 80 -12.89 21.19 -17.75
C LYS A 80 -13.14 19.78 -17.22
N PRO A 81 -13.45 18.81 -18.10
CA PRO A 81 -13.66 17.43 -17.68
C PRO A 81 -12.36 16.66 -17.37
N ASN A 82 -11.19 17.20 -17.72
CA ASN A 82 -9.86 16.60 -17.54
C ASN A 82 -8.75 17.65 -17.82
N GLN A 83 -7.49 17.26 -17.72
CA GLN A 83 -6.30 18.07 -18.00
C GLN A 83 -5.41 17.49 -19.11
N LYS A 84 -5.97 16.71 -20.05
CA LYS A 84 -5.19 16.04 -21.11
C LYS A 84 -4.42 16.99 -22.02
N GLU A 85 -4.77 18.27 -22.05
CA GLU A 85 -4.01 19.31 -22.74
C GLU A 85 -2.66 19.62 -22.08
N ARG A 86 -2.45 19.22 -20.81
CA ARG A 86 -1.18 19.38 -20.10
C ARG A 86 -0.18 18.32 -20.56
N MET A 87 0.44 18.55 -21.72
CA MET A 87 1.31 17.58 -22.38
C MET A 87 2.59 17.20 -21.63
N ARG A 88 2.96 17.95 -20.59
CA ARG A 88 4.18 17.75 -19.78
C ARG A 88 5.44 17.58 -20.65
N GLU A 89 5.64 18.47 -21.63
CA GLU A 89 6.81 18.44 -22.52
C GLU A 89 8.12 18.68 -21.77
N ASP A 90 8.05 19.31 -20.59
CA ASP A 90 9.14 19.49 -19.63
C ASP A 90 9.69 18.17 -19.07
N VAL A 91 8.87 17.12 -19.00
CA VAL A 91 9.23 15.85 -18.36
C VAL A 91 10.12 14.99 -19.24
N HIS A 92 11.30 14.70 -18.73
CA HIS A 92 12.29 13.81 -19.32
C HIS A 92 12.76 12.80 -18.28
N VAL A 93 12.18 11.59 -18.33
CA VAL A 93 12.49 10.49 -17.41
C VAL A 93 13.42 9.50 -18.11
N THR A 94 14.46 9.09 -17.39
CA THR A 94 15.43 8.08 -17.82
C THR A 94 15.10 6.71 -17.23
N ASP A 95 15.56 5.65 -17.88
CA ASP A 95 15.38 4.27 -17.40
C ASP A 95 15.96 4.10 -15.98
N ALA A 96 17.11 4.73 -15.71
CA ALA A 96 17.75 4.71 -14.40
C ALA A 96 16.86 5.29 -13.28
N GLN A 97 16.08 6.33 -13.57
CA GLN A 97 15.15 6.93 -12.60
C GLN A 97 13.92 6.05 -12.33
N ILE A 98 13.55 5.18 -13.27
CA ILE A 98 12.43 4.23 -13.10
C ILE A 98 12.86 3.05 -12.22
N THR A 99 14.11 2.60 -12.36
CA THR A 99 14.68 1.49 -11.59
C THR A 99 15.34 1.93 -10.28
N ASP A 100 15.37 3.22 -9.96
CA ASP A 100 15.89 3.72 -8.69
C ASP A 100 14.92 3.39 -7.55
N VAL A 101 15.26 2.33 -6.82
CA VAL A 101 14.54 1.87 -5.63
C VAL A 101 15.06 2.50 -4.34
N GLY A 102 16.07 3.38 -4.43
CA GLY A 102 16.63 4.09 -3.29
C GLY A 102 15.63 5.09 -2.71
N VAL A 103 15.40 5.01 -1.40
CA VAL A 103 14.62 6.01 -0.66
C VAL A 103 15.60 6.83 0.18
N PRO A 104 15.77 8.13 -0.08
CA PRO A 104 16.65 8.97 0.73
C PRO A 104 16.30 8.91 2.21
N GLY A 105 17.26 8.50 3.04
CA GLY A 105 17.05 8.32 4.49
C GLY A 105 16.12 7.15 4.86
N GLY A 106 15.75 6.29 3.92
CA GLY A 106 14.93 5.11 4.17
C GLY A 106 15.66 4.10 5.04
N THR A 107 14.96 3.59 6.06
CA THR A 107 15.45 2.56 6.97
C THR A 107 14.44 1.43 7.08
N ILE A 108 14.91 0.25 7.45
CA ILE A 108 14.06 -0.87 7.86
C ILE A 108 13.98 -0.80 9.38
N THR A 109 12.79 -0.72 9.96
CA THR A 109 12.62 -0.62 11.42
C THR A 109 11.89 -1.83 11.94
N GLU A 110 12.08 -2.20 13.22
CA GLU A 110 11.28 -3.28 13.81
C GLU A 110 9.78 -2.94 13.74
N ALA A 111 9.42 -1.66 13.95
CA ALA A 111 8.04 -1.20 13.85
C ALA A 111 7.45 -1.43 12.46
N GLY A 112 8.21 -1.16 11.38
CA GLY A 112 7.79 -1.44 10.01
C GLY A 112 7.65 -2.93 9.73
N LEU A 113 8.58 -3.75 10.22
CA LEU A 113 8.49 -5.21 10.13
C LEU A 113 7.25 -5.76 10.84
N ARG A 114 6.98 -5.31 12.07
CA ARG A 114 5.78 -5.69 12.82
C ARG A 114 4.50 -5.23 12.12
N LEU A 115 4.50 -4.02 11.55
CA LEU A 115 3.34 -3.52 10.80
C LEU A 115 3.04 -4.42 9.59
N ASN A 116 4.05 -4.77 8.80
CA ASN A 116 3.89 -5.67 7.65
C ASN A 116 3.33 -7.03 8.08
N ILE A 117 3.87 -7.62 9.15
CA ILE A 117 3.39 -8.88 9.72
C ILE A 117 1.92 -8.75 10.14
N SER A 118 1.59 -7.74 10.94
CA SER A 118 0.25 -7.54 11.49
C SER A 118 -0.79 -7.30 10.41
N VAL A 119 -0.49 -6.47 9.41
CA VAL A 119 -1.41 -6.17 8.30
C VAL A 119 -1.59 -7.38 7.41
N ALA A 120 -0.53 -8.11 7.07
CA ALA A 120 -0.63 -9.33 6.27
C ALA A 120 -1.49 -10.40 6.96
N LEU A 121 -1.29 -10.63 8.27
CA LEU A 121 -2.10 -11.58 9.05
C LEU A 121 -3.57 -11.17 9.07
N GLN A 122 -3.87 -9.90 9.37
CA GLN A 122 -5.25 -9.39 9.39
C GLN A 122 -5.93 -9.49 8.03
N TYR A 123 -5.20 -9.14 6.96
CA TYR A 123 -5.73 -9.22 5.61
C TYR A 123 -5.98 -10.67 5.18
N MET A 124 -5.02 -11.58 5.38
CA MET A 124 -5.19 -12.99 5.03
C MET A 124 -6.33 -13.63 5.83
N ASN A 125 -6.46 -13.33 7.12
CA ASN A 125 -7.60 -13.76 7.92
C ASN A 125 -8.93 -13.25 7.34
N ALA A 126 -9.04 -11.96 6.99
CA ALA A 126 -10.24 -11.40 6.38
C ALA A 126 -10.55 -12.05 5.02
N TRP A 127 -9.53 -12.23 4.18
CA TRP A 127 -9.63 -12.84 2.87
C TRP A 127 -10.12 -14.29 2.96
N LEU A 128 -9.56 -15.07 3.89
CA LEU A 128 -9.97 -16.44 4.19
C LEU A 128 -11.41 -16.51 4.72
N MET A 129 -11.93 -15.45 5.33
CA MET A 129 -13.34 -15.35 5.70
C MET A 129 -14.24 -14.83 4.56
N GLY A 130 -13.72 -14.74 3.33
CA GLY A 130 -14.46 -14.30 2.16
C GLY A 130 -14.53 -12.78 1.98
N ASN A 131 -13.70 -12.00 2.69
CA ASN A 131 -13.64 -10.54 2.57
C ASN A 131 -12.29 -10.05 2.03
N GLY A 132 -12.26 -9.69 0.75
CA GLY A 132 -11.08 -9.12 0.08
C GLY A 132 -10.85 -7.61 0.28
N ALA A 133 -11.78 -6.91 0.93
CA ALA A 133 -11.69 -5.48 1.25
C ALA A 133 -11.75 -5.29 2.78
N ALA A 134 -10.59 -5.26 3.41
CA ALA A 134 -10.46 -5.36 4.86
C ALA A 134 -10.18 -4.00 5.51
N ALA A 135 -11.02 -3.60 6.47
CA ALA A 135 -10.76 -2.42 7.28
C ALA A 135 -9.68 -2.75 8.34
N ILE A 136 -8.46 -2.28 8.13
CA ILE A 136 -7.30 -2.52 9.00
C ILE A 136 -6.67 -1.18 9.36
N ASN A 137 -6.51 -0.87 10.65
CA ASN A 137 -5.88 0.38 11.12
C ASN A 137 -6.46 1.67 10.51
N ASN A 138 -7.78 1.72 10.28
CA ASN A 138 -8.51 2.80 9.59
C ASN A 138 -8.15 2.97 8.09
N LEU A 139 -7.60 1.94 7.46
CA LEU A 139 -7.37 1.87 6.03
C LEU A 139 -8.23 0.74 5.43
N MET A 140 -8.73 0.96 4.22
CA MET A 140 -9.39 -0.07 3.43
C MET A 140 -8.32 -0.81 2.62
N GLU A 141 -7.88 -1.94 3.14
CA GLU A 141 -6.81 -2.73 2.54
C GLU A 141 -7.34 -3.75 1.54
N ASP A 142 -6.58 -3.95 0.47
CA ASP A 142 -6.77 -5.00 -0.51
C ASP A 142 -5.56 -5.95 -0.55
N ALA A 143 -5.54 -6.88 -1.52
CA ALA A 143 -4.50 -7.88 -1.62
C ALA A 143 -3.12 -7.28 -1.84
N ALA A 144 -3.02 -6.13 -2.52
CA ALA A 144 -1.73 -5.49 -2.80
C ALA A 144 -1.01 -5.06 -1.51
N THR A 145 -1.77 -4.69 -0.46
CA THR A 145 -1.19 -4.35 0.85
C THR A 145 -0.56 -5.57 1.50
N ALA A 146 -1.21 -6.73 1.46
CA ALA A 146 -0.62 -7.97 1.96
C ALA A 146 0.55 -8.42 1.09
N GLU A 147 0.48 -8.24 -0.23
CA GLU A 147 1.55 -8.57 -1.16
C GLU A 147 2.82 -7.75 -0.87
N ILE A 148 2.73 -6.43 -0.75
CA ILE A 148 3.92 -5.62 -0.45
C ILE A 148 4.48 -5.95 0.93
N SER A 149 3.60 -6.20 1.91
CA SER A 149 3.99 -6.56 3.28
C SER A 149 4.82 -7.84 3.32
N ARG A 150 4.32 -8.93 2.72
CA ARG A 150 5.05 -10.20 2.66
C ARG A 150 6.29 -10.12 1.76
N SER A 151 6.24 -9.30 0.71
CA SER A 151 7.37 -9.18 -0.23
C SER A 151 8.56 -8.48 0.40
N GLN A 152 8.30 -7.44 1.20
CA GLN A 152 9.35 -6.79 1.98
C GLN A 152 9.97 -7.74 3.00
N ILE A 153 9.15 -8.50 3.73
CA ILE A 153 9.64 -9.49 4.70
C ILE A 153 10.51 -10.54 4.00
N TRP A 154 10.02 -11.13 2.92
CA TRP A 154 10.77 -12.11 2.13
C TRP A 154 12.12 -11.54 1.66
N GLN A 155 12.09 -10.33 1.07
CA GLN A 155 13.30 -9.68 0.55
C GLN A 155 14.32 -9.41 1.67
N TRP A 156 13.86 -8.94 2.83
CA TRP A 156 14.74 -8.64 3.96
C TRP A 156 15.37 -9.90 4.55
N ILE A 157 14.62 -11.01 4.65
CA ILE A 157 15.16 -12.31 5.07
C ILE A 157 16.16 -12.83 4.03
N HIS A 158 15.78 -12.82 2.75
CA HIS A 158 16.57 -13.39 1.66
C HIS A 158 17.93 -12.69 1.48
N HIS A 159 17.96 -11.37 1.60
CA HIS A 159 19.18 -10.58 1.46
C HIS A 159 19.89 -10.28 2.78
N GLY A 160 19.40 -10.80 3.91
CA GLY A 160 19.99 -10.53 5.22
C GLY A 160 20.01 -9.04 5.57
N ALA A 161 18.95 -8.32 5.20
CA ALA A 161 18.83 -6.89 5.45
C ALA A 161 18.84 -6.60 6.96
N ARG A 162 19.20 -5.36 7.33
CA ARG A 162 19.34 -4.97 8.74
C ARG A 162 18.29 -3.97 9.13
N LEU A 163 17.76 -4.15 10.33
CA LEU A 163 17.00 -3.12 11.01
C LEU A 163 17.89 -1.89 11.29
N ASP A 164 17.27 -0.77 11.59
CA ASP A 164 17.89 0.50 11.96
C ASP A 164 18.73 0.42 13.24
N ASP A 165 18.43 -0.54 14.11
CA ASP A 165 19.26 -0.89 15.28
C ASP A 165 20.40 -1.89 15.00
N GLY A 166 20.56 -2.30 13.74
CA GLY A 166 21.63 -3.17 13.27
C GLY A 166 21.35 -4.68 13.34
N ARG A 167 20.26 -5.13 13.98
CA ARG A 167 19.87 -6.55 13.98
C ARG A 167 19.56 -7.03 12.55
N PRO A 168 20.02 -8.21 12.12
CA PRO A 168 19.62 -8.78 10.84
C PRO A 168 18.17 -9.27 10.89
N VAL A 169 17.43 -9.06 9.80
CA VAL A 169 16.12 -9.68 9.60
C VAL A 169 16.36 -11.14 9.24
N THR A 170 16.02 -12.04 10.16
CA THR A 170 16.22 -13.49 10.04
C THR A 170 14.88 -14.21 10.16
N ARG A 171 14.84 -15.47 9.71
CA ARG A 171 13.69 -16.37 9.95
C ARG A 171 13.27 -16.38 11.41
N SER A 172 14.22 -16.54 12.34
CA SER A 172 13.93 -16.58 13.77
C SER A 172 13.37 -15.27 14.32
N LEU A 173 13.88 -14.12 13.82
CA LEU A 173 13.34 -12.82 14.22
C LEU A 173 11.92 -12.65 13.69
N TYR A 174 11.67 -12.99 12.42
CA TYR A 174 10.32 -12.95 11.84
C TYR A 174 9.34 -13.85 12.61
N GLU A 175 9.70 -15.11 12.88
CA GLU A 175 8.84 -16.06 13.60
C GLU A 175 8.50 -15.56 15.02
N GLN A 176 9.48 -15.00 15.72
CA GLN A 176 9.28 -14.37 17.02
C GLN A 176 8.26 -13.22 16.92
N LEU A 177 8.50 -12.26 16.03
CA LEU A 177 7.65 -11.07 15.88
C LEU A 177 6.25 -11.46 15.41
N ARG A 178 6.11 -12.42 14.49
CA ARG A 178 4.82 -12.97 14.04
C ARG A 178 4.03 -13.57 15.19
N ASN A 179 4.65 -14.37 16.05
CA ASN A 179 3.97 -14.93 17.22
C ASN A 179 3.52 -13.83 18.19
N GLU A 180 4.35 -12.81 18.41
CA GLU A 180 3.99 -11.67 19.25
C GLU A 180 2.83 -10.85 18.67
N GLU A 181 2.81 -10.60 17.35
CA GLU A 181 1.69 -9.91 16.69
C GLU A 181 0.41 -10.76 16.68
N LEU A 182 0.50 -12.08 16.47
CA LEU A 182 -0.64 -13.00 16.60
C LEU A 182 -1.28 -12.91 17.99
N VAL A 183 -0.49 -12.89 19.06
CA VAL A 183 -1.01 -12.73 20.43
C VAL A 183 -1.80 -11.42 20.57
N LYS A 184 -1.30 -10.31 20.00
CA LYS A 184 -2.02 -9.02 20.02
C LYS A 184 -3.33 -9.07 19.24
N LEU A 185 -3.42 -9.92 18.21
CA LEU A 185 -4.61 -10.11 17.38
C LEU A 185 -5.63 -11.11 17.97
N GLY A 186 -5.36 -11.67 19.15
CA GLY A 186 -6.25 -12.62 19.84
C GLY A 186 -5.84 -14.08 19.73
N GLY A 187 -4.68 -14.38 19.12
CA GLY A 187 -4.13 -15.72 18.98
C GLY A 187 -4.72 -16.50 17.79
N THR A 188 -4.19 -17.70 17.58
CA THR A 188 -4.52 -18.56 16.42
C THR A 188 -5.98 -19.01 16.39
N SER A 189 -6.63 -19.12 17.55
CA SER A 189 -8.03 -19.50 17.68
C SER A 189 -9.04 -18.38 17.35
N ALA A 190 -8.58 -17.15 17.12
CA ALA A 190 -9.45 -16.06 16.69
C ALA A 190 -9.60 -16.09 15.16
N GLY A 191 -10.82 -16.25 14.65
CA GLY A 191 -11.06 -16.32 13.21
C GLY A 191 -10.30 -17.47 12.53
N ARG A 192 -9.61 -17.17 11.43
CA ARG A 192 -8.73 -18.08 10.67
C ARG A 192 -7.26 -17.67 10.77
N TYR A 193 -6.83 -17.13 11.92
CA TYR A 193 -5.45 -16.64 12.09
C TYR A 193 -4.40 -17.76 12.06
N GLU A 194 -4.73 -18.99 12.45
CA GLU A 194 -3.83 -20.13 12.30
C GLU A 194 -3.42 -20.32 10.83
N GLU A 195 -4.41 -20.49 9.95
CA GLU A 195 -4.21 -20.65 8.51
C GLU A 195 -3.57 -19.42 7.87
N ALA A 196 -3.93 -18.22 8.32
CA ALA A 196 -3.30 -16.99 7.85
C ALA A 196 -1.80 -16.94 8.19
N ALA A 197 -1.39 -17.44 9.36
CA ALA A 197 0.02 -17.51 9.72
C ALA A 197 0.77 -18.58 8.92
N GLU A 198 0.16 -19.75 8.68
CA GLU A 198 0.74 -20.80 7.85
C GLU A 198 0.99 -20.29 6.42
N LEU A 199 0.00 -19.61 5.82
CA LEU A 199 0.14 -18.99 4.49
C LEU A 199 1.23 -17.92 4.47
N LEU A 200 1.26 -17.05 5.49
CA LEU A 200 2.27 -15.99 5.57
C LEU A 200 3.68 -16.56 5.72
N ASP A 201 3.84 -17.65 6.46
CA ASP A 201 5.09 -18.36 6.61
C ASP A 201 5.57 -18.96 5.28
N GLU A 202 4.69 -19.65 4.55
CA GLU A 202 5.01 -20.18 3.23
C GLU A 202 5.49 -19.07 2.29
N LEU A 203 4.79 -17.93 2.27
CA LEU A 203 5.10 -16.79 1.41
C LEU A 203 6.39 -16.07 1.80
N CYS A 204 6.67 -15.90 3.10
CA CYS A 204 7.82 -15.15 3.59
C CYS A 204 9.10 -15.99 3.66
N LEU A 205 8.97 -17.31 3.82
CA LEU A 205 10.06 -18.19 4.19
C LEU A 205 10.46 -19.21 3.11
N SER A 206 9.77 -19.22 1.98
CA SER A 206 10.16 -20.03 0.81
C SER A 206 11.48 -19.51 0.21
N ASP A 207 12.31 -20.43 -0.30
CA ASP A 207 13.55 -20.09 -1.00
C ASP A 207 13.29 -19.33 -2.32
N GLN A 208 12.15 -19.62 -2.96
CA GLN A 208 11.70 -18.96 -4.17
C GLN A 208 10.56 -18.00 -3.85
N PHE A 209 10.59 -16.82 -4.48
CA PHE A 209 9.50 -15.87 -4.35
C PHE A 209 8.24 -16.39 -5.06
N ILE A 210 7.21 -16.75 -4.29
CA ILE A 210 5.90 -17.10 -4.84
C ILE A 210 5.28 -15.85 -5.44
N GLU A 211 4.83 -15.89 -6.69
CA GLU A 211 4.46 -14.66 -7.43
C GLU A 211 3.27 -13.93 -6.80
N PHE A 212 2.23 -14.65 -6.40
CA PHE A 212 1.03 -14.08 -5.80
C PHE A 212 0.55 -14.91 -4.61
N LEU A 213 0.24 -14.23 -3.49
CA LEU A 213 -0.39 -14.85 -2.32
C LEU A 213 -1.71 -15.52 -2.68
N THR A 214 -2.42 -14.97 -3.67
CA THR A 214 -3.75 -15.46 -4.06
C THR A 214 -3.67 -16.83 -4.75
N LEU A 215 -2.54 -17.21 -5.36
CA LEU A 215 -2.41 -18.53 -6.00
C LEU A 215 -2.47 -19.67 -4.98
N ILE A 216 -1.86 -19.48 -3.81
CA ILE A 216 -1.90 -20.47 -2.74
C ILE A 216 -3.17 -20.29 -1.89
N ALA A 217 -3.58 -19.05 -1.61
CA ALA A 217 -4.71 -18.82 -0.73
C ALA A 217 -6.03 -19.31 -1.35
N TYR A 218 -6.17 -19.31 -2.69
CA TYR A 218 -7.39 -19.76 -3.38
C TYR A 218 -7.81 -21.19 -3.04
N SER A 219 -6.87 -22.10 -2.74
CA SER A 219 -7.22 -23.46 -2.33
C SER A 219 -7.81 -23.57 -0.92
N HIS A 220 -7.79 -22.48 -0.15
CA HIS A 220 -8.36 -22.40 1.20
C HIS A 220 -9.76 -21.76 1.26
N LEU A 221 -10.31 -21.40 0.10
CA LEU A 221 -11.69 -20.94 -0.04
C LEU A 221 -12.57 -22.10 -0.52
N ASP A 222 -13.80 -22.14 0.02
CA ASP A 222 -14.87 -23.07 -0.40
C ASP A 222 -15.57 -22.59 -1.68
#